data_AF-A0A2M7FXS6-F1
#
_entry.id   AF-A0A2M7FXS6-F1
#
_cell.length_a   1.000
_cell.length_b   1.000
_cell.length_c   1.000
_cell.angle_alpha   90.00
_cell.angle_beta   90.00
_cell.angle_gamma   90.00
#
_symmetry.space_group_name_H-M   'P 1'
#
loop_
_entity.id
_entity.type
_entity.pdbx_description
1 polymer ?
#
loop_
_entity_poly.entity_id
_entity_poly.type
_entity_poly.pdbx_seq_one_letter_code
_entity_poly.pdbx_strand_id
1 'polypeptide(L)'
;AWQQKAVFGALTAVFWAIWVFLWLPLVTLIGWIFFGYKFQFHMIRLEGYEGFLNLLAVYALVILAMNGALIGWAKYNHFRFRGVDRRKGFIAPTAEELAALHQVSSATIAQWQACSVLTVYHDDHGAIVRVVPEHVGDAVDNLSPGRGNGA
;
A
#
# COMPACT_ATOMS: atom_id res chain seq x y z
N ALA A 1 -6.18 15.69 -21.20
CA ALA A 1 -5.10 15.17 -20.34
C ALA A 1 -4.60 16.17 -19.29
N TRP A 2 -4.25 17.41 -19.65
CA TRP A 2 -3.71 18.41 -18.69
C TRP A 2 -4.70 18.86 -17.60
N GLN A 3 -5.98 19.05 -17.95
CA GLN A 3 -7.01 19.44 -16.98
C GLN A 3 -7.29 18.37 -15.90
N GLN A 4 -7.24 17.09 -16.27
CA GLN A 4 -7.37 15.99 -15.30
C GLN A 4 -6.23 15.99 -14.29
N LYS A 5 -4.98 16.17 -14.76
CA LYS A 5 -3.80 16.24 -13.87
C LYS A 5 -3.88 17.42 -12.89
N ALA A 6 -4.33 18.59 -13.35
CA ALA A 6 -4.52 19.76 -12.50
C ALA A 6 -5.62 19.57 -11.45
N VAL A 7 -6.75 18.95 -11.83
CA VAL A 7 -7.84 18.65 -10.90
C VAL A 7 -7.41 17.65 -9.83
N PHE A 8 -6.67 16.60 -10.20
CA PHE A 8 -6.12 15.65 -9.22
C PHE A 8 -5.15 16.32 -8.25
N GLY A 9 -4.28 17.22 -8.75
CA GLY A 9 -3.36 17.99 -7.91
C GLY A 9 -4.08 18.92 -6.94
N ALA A 10 -5.12 19.62 -7.39
CA ALA A 10 -5.93 20.48 -6.52
C ALA A 10 -6.67 19.66 -5.45
N LEU A 11 -7.25 18.50 -5.81
CA LEU A 11 -7.93 17.62 -4.87
C LEU A 11 -6.98 17.10 -3.79
N THR A 12 -5.76 16.73 -4.17
CA THR A 12 -4.76 16.28 -3.20
C THR A 12 -4.29 17.42 -2.30
N ALA A 13 -4.10 18.63 -2.83
CA ALA A 13 -3.75 19.79 -2.02
C ALA A 13 -4.83 20.13 -0.99
N VAL A 14 -6.11 20.13 -1.39
CA VAL A 14 -7.24 20.35 -0.48
C VAL A 14 -7.32 19.23 0.57
N PHE A 15 -7.13 17.98 0.16
CA PHE A 15 -7.09 16.85 1.09
C PHE A 15 -5.99 17.02 2.15
N TRP A 16 -4.77 17.41 1.75
CA TRP A 16 -3.68 17.68 2.67
C TRP A 16 -3.97 18.86 3.60
N ALA A 17 -4.60 19.92 3.12
CA ALA A 17 -5.01 21.05 3.96
C ALA A 17 -6.03 20.62 5.02
N ILE A 18 -7.04 19.83 4.64
CA ILE A 18 -8.03 19.26 5.57
C ILE A 18 -7.35 18.31 6.56
N TRP A 19 -6.43 17.47 6.08
CA TRP A 19 -5.67 16.55 6.92
C TRP A 19 -4.88 17.30 7.98
N VAL A 20 -4.05 18.28 7.60
CA VAL A 20 -3.29 19.12 8.56
C VAL A 20 -4.24 19.85 9.52
N PHE A 21 -5.37 20.36 9.02
CA PHE A 21 -6.37 21.01 9.86
C PHE A 21 -6.94 20.07 10.94
N LEU A 22 -7.08 18.78 10.61
CA LEU A 22 -7.55 17.75 11.56
C LEU A 22 -6.53 17.47 12.69
N TRP A 23 -5.24 17.76 12.47
CA TRP A 23 -4.19 17.62 13.48
C TRP A 23 -4.04 18.85 14.39
N LEU A 24 -4.50 20.03 13.99
CA LEU A 24 -4.46 21.27 14.80
C LEU A 24 -4.98 21.10 16.24
N PRO A 25 -6.15 20.46 16.51
CA PRO A 25 -6.62 20.29 17.88
C PRO A 25 -5.68 19.42 18.74
N LEU A 26 -5.05 18.41 18.14
CA LEU A 26 -4.09 17.56 18.85
C LEU A 26 -2.79 18.31 19.13
N VAL A 27 -2.26 19.06 18.15
CA VAL A 27 -1.08 19.92 18.33
C VAL A 27 -1.34 20.99 19.39
N THR A 28 -2.54 21.56 19.40
CA THR A 28 -2.96 22.53 20.42
C THR A 28 -3.00 21.87 21.80
N LEU A 29 -3.59 20.67 21.92
CA LEU A 29 -3.64 19.91 23.18
C LEU A 29 -2.24 19.57 23.70
N ILE A 30 -1.35 19.13 22.81
CA ILE A 30 0.08 18.91 23.10
C ILE A 30 0.71 20.22 23.59
N GLY A 31 0.46 21.33 22.89
CA GLY A 31 0.87 22.66 23.32
C GLY A 31 0.43 22.99 24.75
N TRP A 32 -0.80 22.67 25.13
CA TRP A 32 -1.28 22.85 26.50
C TRP A 32 -0.61 21.92 27.52
N ILE A 33 -0.34 20.67 27.17
CA ILE A 33 0.34 19.72 28.06
C ILE A 33 1.79 20.17 28.34
N PHE A 34 2.49 20.65 27.32
CA PHE A 34 3.91 21.03 27.44
C PHE A 34 4.14 22.50 27.83
N PHE A 35 3.28 23.43 27.40
CA PHE A 35 3.41 24.87 27.65
C PHE A 35 2.30 25.48 28.53
N GLY A 36 1.20 24.77 28.76
CA GLY A 36 0.04 25.28 29.49
C GLY A 36 0.29 25.61 30.95
N TYR A 37 1.33 25.05 31.58
CA TYR A 37 1.75 25.41 32.93
C TYR A 37 2.09 26.90 33.07
N LYS A 38 2.59 27.54 31.99
CA LYS A 38 2.88 28.99 31.97
C LYS A 38 1.64 29.87 31.75
N PHE A 39 0.57 29.32 31.17
CA PHE A 39 -0.67 30.05 30.87
C PHE A 39 -1.65 30.04 32.06
N GLN A 40 -1.56 29.03 32.93
CA GLN A 40 -2.41 28.83 34.11
C GLN A 40 -2.38 30.00 35.10
N PHE A 41 -1.28 30.75 35.22
CA PHE A 41 -1.17 31.79 36.25
C PHE A 41 -2.02 33.05 35.97
N HIS A 42 -2.35 33.34 34.70
CA HIS A 42 -3.10 34.55 34.33
C HIS A 42 -4.61 34.33 34.21
N MET A 43 -5.09 33.11 33.98
CA MET A 43 -6.50 32.84 33.66
C MET A 43 -7.31 32.26 34.84
N ILE A 44 -6.66 31.85 35.94
CA ILE A 44 -7.29 31.01 36.98
C ILE A 44 -7.86 31.80 38.16
N ARG A 45 -7.52 33.08 38.34
CA ARG A 45 -7.91 33.77 39.57
C ARG A 45 -9.37 34.22 39.68
N LEU A 46 -10.18 34.19 38.62
CA LEU A 46 -11.60 34.55 38.76
C LEU A 46 -12.65 33.57 38.21
N GLU A 47 -12.49 32.85 37.08
CA GLU A 47 -13.59 31.99 36.55
C GLU A 47 -13.14 30.74 35.75
N GLY A 48 -11.85 30.37 35.79
CA GLY A 48 -11.22 29.50 34.79
C GLY A 48 -11.56 27.99 34.82
N TYR A 49 -12.06 27.45 35.94
CA TYR A 49 -12.24 25.99 36.06
C TYR A 49 -13.47 25.46 35.29
N GLU A 50 -14.62 26.11 35.43
CA GLU A 50 -15.87 25.74 34.73
C GLU A 50 -15.73 25.92 33.21
N GLY A 51 -15.15 27.04 32.76
CA GLY A 51 -14.90 27.29 31.35
C GLY A 51 -13.94 26.28 30.73
N PHE A 52 -12.91 25.85 31.48
CA PHE A 52 -11.98 24.80 31.04
C PHE A 52 -12.67 23.44 30.90
N LEU A 53 -13.50 23.04 31.87
CA LEU A 53 -14.25 21.78 31.80
C LEU A 53 -15.27 21.77 30.67
N ASN A 54 -15.99 22.88 30.46
CA ASN A 54 -16.92 23.03 29.34
C ASN A 54 -16.19 22.88 28.00
N LEU A 55 -15.05 23.57 27.86
CA LEU A 55 -14.22 23.48 26.67
C LEU A 55 -13.79 22.02 26.42
N LEU A 56 -13.26 21.35 27.44
CA LEU A 56 -12.84 19.95 27.36
C LEU A 56 -14.00 19.02 26.95
N ALA A 57 -15.20 19.23 27.51
CA ALA A 57 -16.40 18.48 27.15
C ALA A 57 -16.83 18.69 25.69
N VAL A 58 -16.79 19.93 25.20
CA VAL A 58 -17.10 20.26 23.80
C VAL A 58 -16.09 19.59 22.86
N TYR A 59 -14.79 19.66 23.16
CA TYR A 59 -13.78 18.98 22.35
C TYR A 59 -13.93 17.46 22.37
N ALA A 60 -14.21 16.86 23.54
CA ALA A 60 -14.49 15.43 23.64
C ALA A 60 -15.70 15.01 22.79
N LEU A 61 -16.77 15.81 22.81
CA LEU A 61 -17.96 15.58 21.99
C LEU A 61 -17.64 15.65 20.49
N VAL A 62 -16.88 16.67 20.05
CA VAL A 62 -16.46 16.82 18.65
C VAL A 62 -15.60 15.65 18.20
N ILE A 63 -14.63 15.24 19.02
CA ILE A 63 -13.77 14.09 18.74
C ILE A 63 -14.61 12.81 18.62
N LEU A 64 -15.55 12.58 19.54
CA LEU A 64 -16.44 11.42 19.51
C LEU A 64 -17.32 11.44 18.26
N ALA A 65 -17.88 12.59 17.89
CA ALA A 65 -18.70 12.74 16.69
C ALA A 65 -17.90 12.45 15.42
N MET A 66 -16.67 12.98 15.31
CA MET A 66 -15.80 12.73 14.16
C MET A 66 -15.38 11.26 14.06
N ASN A 67 -14.98 10.65 15.18
CA ASN A 67 -14.63 9.23 15.22
C ASN A 67 -15.84 8.35 14.88
N GLY A 68 -17.01 8.67 15.44
CA GLY A 68 -18.26 7.97 15.14
C GLY A 68 -18.64 8.05 13.67
N ALA A 69 -18.50 9.23 13.04
CA ALA A 69 -18.73 9.39 11.61
C ALA A 69 -17.75 8.55 10.77
N LEU A 70 -16.46 8.55 11.12
CA LEU A 70 -15.44 7.80 10.40
C LEU A 70 -15.61 6.28 10.55
N ILE A 71 -15.88 5.80 11.76
CA ILE A 71 -16.17 4.39 12.04
C ILE A 71 -17.46 3.97 11.34
N GLY A 72 -18.50 4.80 11.39
CA GLY A 72 -19.76 4.57 10.69
C GLY A 72 -19.55 4.44 9.19
N TRP A 73 -18.79 5.36 8.60
CA TRP A 73 -18.42 5.32 7.18
C TRP A 73 -17.58 4.09 6.82
N ALA A 74 -16.58 3.75 7.63
CA ALA A 74 -15.74 2.57 7.41
C ALA A 74 -16.57 1.28 7.49
N LYS A 75 -17.48 1.17 8.46
CA LYS A 75 -18.41 0.04 8.58
C LYS A 75 -19.37 -0.01 7.40
N TYR A 76 -19.88 1.13 6.93
CA TYR A 76 -20.71 1.21 5.73
C TYR A 76 -19.96 0.70 4.50
N ASN A 77 -18.75 1.21 4.25
CA ASN A 77 -17.91 0.76 3.14
C ASN A 77 -17.60 -0.73 3.25
N HIS A 78 -17.23 -1.19 4.44
CA HIS A 78 -16.98 -2.60 4.68
C HIS A 78 -18.24 -3.42 4.37
N PHE A 79 -19.42 -3.06 4.88
CA PHE A 79 -20.66 -3.77 4.57
C PHE A 79 -21.03 -3.75 3.09
N ARG A 80 -20.85 -2.60 2.42
CA ARG A 80 -21.15 -2.40 1.00
C ARG A 80 -20.25 -3.21 0.06
N PHE A 81 -19.00 -3.43 0.45
CA PHE A 81 -17.97 -4.13 -0.35
C PHE A 81 -17.61 -5.53 0.16
N ARG A 82 -18.16 -5.96 1.30
CA ARG A 82 -18.10 -7.35 1.77
C ARG A 82 -18.77 -8.25 0.73
N GLY A 83 -17.99 -9.15 0.13
CA GLY A 83 -18.45 -10.08 -0.90
C GLY A 83 -17.96 -9.77 -2.31
N VAL A 84 -17.30 -8.63 -2.53
CA VAL A 84 -16.53 -8.40 -3.77
C VAL A 84 -15.12 -8.94 -3.55
N ASP A 85 -15.01 -10.26 -3.46
CA ASP A 85 -13.72 -10.93 -3.46
C ASP A 85 -13.15 -10.86 -4.89
N ARG A 86 -12.46 -9.75 -5.18
CA ARG A 86 -11.65 -9.61 -6.40
C ARG A 86 -10.44 -10.56 -6.39
N ARG A 87 -10.21 -11.29 -5.29
CA ARG A 87 -9.23 -12.37 -5.18
C ARG A 87 -9.93 -13.73 -5.34
N LYS A 88 -10.83 -13.87 -6.33
CA LYS A 88 -11.04 -15.20 -6.90
C LYS A 88 -9.67 -15.66 -7.39
N GLY A 89 -9.11 -16.68 -6.74
CA GLY A 89 -7.87 -17.30 -7.20
C GLY A 89 -8.02 -17.56 -8.69
N PHE A 90 -7.08 -17.07 -9.48
CA PHE A 90 -7.04 -17.37 -10.90
C PHE A 90 -7.05 -18.89 -11.01
N ILE A 91 -7.98 -19.46 -11.77
CA ILE A 91 -7.91 -20.89 -12.08
C ILE A 91 -6.57 -21.06 -12.78
N ALA A 92 -5.67 -21.86 -12.20
CA ALA A 92 -4.38 -22.11 -12.80
C ALA A 92 -4.63 -22.71 -14.19
N PRO A 93 -4.14 -22.08 -15.27
CA PRO A 93 -4.38 -22.56 -16.61
C PRO A 93 -3.78 -23.96 -16.78
N THR A 94 -4.47 -24.79 -17.55
CA THR A 94 -3.99 -26.16 -17.79
C THR A 94 -2.74 -26.13 -18.68
N ALA A 95 -1.94 -27.20 -18.65
CA ALA A 95 -0.76 -27.33 -19.53
C ALA A 95 -1.14 -27.25 -21.03
N GLU A 96 -2.37 -27.62 -21.39
CA GLU A 96 -2.91 -27.54 -22.75
C GLU A 96 -3.24 -26.10 -23.16
N GLU A 97 -3.81 -25.31 -22.24
CA GLU A 97 -4.09 -23.88 -22.48
C GLU A 97 -2.79 -23.08 -22.62
N LEU A 98 -1.80 -23.37 -21.77
CA LEU A 98 -0.45 -22.81 -21.87
C LEU A 98 0.26 -23.22 -23.17
N ALA A 99 0.13 -24.48 -23.58
CA ALA A 99 0.66 -24.99 -24.84
C ALA A 99 0.07 -24.28 -26.06
N ALA A 100 -1.25 -24.07 -26.07
CA ALA A 100 -1.93 -23.34 -27.13
C ALA A 100 -1.53 -21.86 -27.19
N LEU A 101 -1.39 -21.20 -26.04
CA LEU A 101 -0.97 -19.80 -25.96
C LEU A 101 0.46 -19.58 -26.45
N HIS A 102 1.37 -20.47 -26.07
CA HIS A 102 2.79 -20.37 -26.39
C HIS A 102 3.20 -21.14 -27.65
N GLN A 103 2.25 -21.76 -28.36
CA GLN A 103 2.47 -22.58 -29.57
C GLN A 103 3.53 -23.69 -29.37
N VAL A 104 3.61 -24.24 -28.16
CA VAL A 104 4.51 -25.34 -27.79
C VAL A 104 3.72 -26.57 -27.40
N SER A 105 4.36 -27.75 -27.41
CA SER A 105 3.67 -28.99 -27.04
C SER A 105 3.33 -29.02 -25.55
N SER A 106 2.21 -29.64 -25.17
CA SER A 106 1.82 -29.85 -23.77
C SER A 106 2.85 -30.66 -22.99
N ALA A 107 3.55 -31.60 -23.65
CA ALA A 107 4.66 -32.34 -23.06
C ALA A 107 5.85 -31.44 -22.71
N THR A 108 6.14 -30.43 -23.54
CA THR A 108 7.19 -29.43 -23.28
C THR A 108 6.83 -28.54 -22.08
N ILE A 109 5.57 -28.09 -22.00
CA ILE A 109 5.08 -27.33 -20.84
C ILE A 109 5.17 -28.16 -19.54
N ALA A 110 4.79 -29.44 -19.59
CA ALA A 110 4.89 -30.33 -18.44
C ALA A 110 6.34 -30.53 -17.97
N GLN A 111 7.29 -30.61 -18.90
CA GLN A 111 8.72 -30.66 -18.58
C GLN A 111 9.20 -29.36 -17.91
N TRP A 112 8.78 -28.20 -18.40
CA TRP A 112 9.14 -26.91 -17.80
C TRP A 112 8.56 -26.75 -16.39
N GLN A 113 7.32 -27.19 -16.17
CA GLN A 113 6.68 -27.16 -14.85
C GLN A 113 7.38 -28.08 -13.83
N ALA A 114 8.08 -29.13 -14.29
CA ALA A 114 8.86 -30.01 -13.44
C ALA A 114 10.23 -29.41 -13.05
N CYS A 115 10.70 -28.37 -13.75
CA CYS A 115 11.94 -27.67 -13.42
C CYS A 115 11.72 -26.59 -12.36
N SER A 116 12.55 -26.55 -11.32
CA SER A 116 12.47 -25.50 -10.29
C SER A 116 13.04 -24.15 -10.74
N VAL A 117 13.99 -24.17 -11.69
CA VAL A 117 14.64 -22.97 -12.25
C VAL A 117 14.78 -23.15 -13.75
N LEU A 118 14.37 -22.12 -14.49
CA LEU A 118 14.38 -22.10 -15.96
C LEU A 118 14.65 -20.67 -16.45
N THR A 119 15.52 -20.54 -17.44
CA THR A 119 15.79 -19.28 -18.12
C THR A 119 15.04 -19.28 -19.46
N VAL A 120 14.07 -18.37 -19.60
CA VAL A 120 13.22 -18.25 -20.81
C VAL A 120 13.65 -17.03 -21.62
N TYR A 121 14.04 -17.28 -22.87
CA TYR A 121 14.36 -16.25 -23.85
C TYR A 121 13.13 -15.97 -24.70
N HIS A 122 12.76 -14.69 -24.79
CA HIS A 122 11.63 -14.21 -25.57
C HIS A 122 12.11 -13.38 -26.76
N ASP A 123 11.33 -13.34 -27.83
CA ASP A 123 11.55 -12.41 -28.94
C ASP A 123 10.93 -11.02 -28.67
N ASP A 124 11.07 -10.10 -29.62
CA ASP A 124 10.52 -8.74 -29.58
C ASP A 124 8.96 -8.72 -29.52
N HIS A 125 8.31 -9.85 -29.81
CA HIS A 125 6.87 -10.02 -29.77
C HIS A 125 6.38 -10.79 -28.52
N GLY A 126 7.30 -11.21 -27.65
CA GLY A 126 6.99 -11.96 -26.42
C GLY A 126 6.76 -13.46 -26.63
N ALA A 127 7.08 -14.01 -27.80
CA ALA A 127 7.03 -15.46 -28.04
C ALA A 127 8.27 -16.16 -27.45
N ILE A 128 8.09 -17.39 -26.98
CA ILE A 128 9.17 -18.18 -26.36
C ILE A 128 10.05 -18.75 -27.46
N VAL A 129 11.31 -18.29 -27.53
CA VAL A 129 12.29 -18.74 -28.53
C VAL A 129 13.13 -19.89 -28.00
N ARG A 130 13.51 -19.83 -26.73
CA ARG A 130 14.39 -20.82 -26.10
C ARG A 130 14.14 -20.90 -24.60
N VAL A 131 14.10 -22.12 -24.07
CA VAL A 131 14.08 -22.36 -22.63
C VAL A 131 15.28 -23.22 -22.26
N VAL A 132 16.11 -22.72 -21.34
CA VAL A 132 17.25 -23.45 -20.79
C VAL A 132 16.90 -23.83 -19.35
N PRO A 133 16.62 -25.12 -19.07
CA PRO A 133 16.46 -25.56 -17.69
C PRO A 133 17.80 -25.49 -16.99
N GLU A 134 17.87 -24.77 -15.87
CA GLU A 134 19.09 -24.64 -15.08
C GLU A 134 19.29 -25.93 -14.29
N HIS A 135 20.33 -26.70 -14.61
CA HIS A 135 20.74 -27.80 -13.72
C HIS A 135 21.45 -27.18 -12.51
N VAL A 136 21.06 -27.60 -11.30
CA VAL A 136 21.66 -27.12 -10.03
C VAL A 136 23.19 -27.30 -9.98
N GLY A 137 23.77 -28.16 -10.83
CA GLY A 137 25.22 -28.30 -11.01
C GLY A 137 25.92 -27.15 -11.76
N ASP A 138 25.23 -26.49 -12.70
CA ASP A 138 25.83 -25.48 -13.59
C ASP A 138 25.89 -24.09 -12.95
N ALA A 139 24.98 -23.82 -12.00
CA ALA A 139 24.95 -22.57 -11.24
C ALA A 139 26.20 -22.37 -10.36
N VAL A 140 26.84 -23.47 -9.92
CA VAL A 140 28.09 -23.42 -9.14
C VAL A 140 29.28 -23.08 -10.04
N ASP A 141 29.29 -23.54 -11.29
CA ASP A 141 30.35 -23.26 -12.26
C ASP A 141 30.30 -21.80 -12.78
N ASN A 142 29.10 -21.25 -12.97
CA ASN A 142 28.89 -19.87 -13.44
C ASN A 142 29.22 -18.80 -12.37
N LEU A 143 29.28 -19.19 -11.09
CA LEU A 143 29.67 -18.30 -9.98
C LEU A 143 31.20 -18.25 -9.73
N SER A 144 32.01 -18.98 -10.51
CA SER A 144 33.47 -18.89 -10.44
C SER A 144 33.97 -17.89 -11.49
N PRO A 145 34.25 -16.61 -11.14
CA PRO A 145 34.83 -15.67 -12.09
C PRO A 145 36.19 -16.22 -12.49
N GLY A 146 36.35 -16.48 -13.80
CA GLY A 146 37.56 -16.99 -14.40
C GLY A 146 38.80 -16.34 -13.80
N ARG A 147 39.53 -17.11 -12.99
CA ARG A 147 40.91 -16.80 -12.60
C ARG A 147 41.74 -16.99 -13.87
N GLY A 148 41.80 -15.95 -14.68
CA GLY A 148 42.64 -15.88 -15.86
C GLY A 148 44.09 -16.08 -15.44
N ASN A 149 44.66 -17.24 -15.79
CA ASN A 149 46.09 -17.44 -15.84
C ASN A 149 46.59 -16.74 -17.11
N GLY A 150 47.37 -15.68 -16.90
CA GLY A 150 48.09 -14.95 -17.93
C GLY A 150 49.39 -14.42 -17.37
N ALA A 151 50.38 -15.32 -17.20
CA ALA A 151 51.83 -15.11 -17.30
C ALA A 151 52.54 -16.43 -16.97
#